data_AF-A0A2M7ME49-F1
#
_entry.id   AF-A0A2M7ME49-F1
#
_cell.length_a   1.000
_cell.length_b   1.000
_cell.length_c   1.000
_cell.angle_alpha   90.00
_cell.angle_beta   90.00
_cell.angle_gamma   90.00
#
_symmetry.space_group_name_H-M   'P 1'
#
loop_
_entity.id
_entity.type
_entity.pdbx_description
1 polymer ?
#
loop_
_entity_poly.entity_id
_entity_poly.type
_entity_poly.pdbx_seq_one_letter_code
_entity_poly.pdbx_strand_id
1 'polypeptide(L)' 'MAKKSKVAKSKKLLALRESLRKSGVKKVNKVLTRGVNRCKITGRPRGYMRFFGLSRLTFRELASKGELPGVVKSSK' A
#
# COMPACT_ATOMS: atom_id res chain seq x y z
N MET A 1 8.00 7.62 10.55
CA MET A 1 6.73 7.48 9.78
C MET A 1 6.78 8.35 8.52
N ALA A 2 5.92 8.11 7.52
CA ALA A 2 5.93 8.93 6.30
C ALA A 2 5.29 10.32 6.52
N LYS A 3 5.78 11.35 5.82
CA LYS A 3 5.17 12.70 5.83
C LYS A 3 3.71 12.63 5.37
N LYS A 4 2.78 13.23 6.13
CA LYS A 4 1.33 13.26 5.84
C LYS A 4 1.04 13.76 4.42
N SER A 5 1.75 14.78 3.96
CA SER A 5 1.67 15.31 2.60
C SER A 5 1.98 14.27 1.52
N LYS A 6 3.02 13.44 1.72
CA LYS A 6 3.37 12.36 0.77
C LYS A 6 2.30 11.26 0.75
N VAL A 7 1.72 10.93 1.91
CA VAL A 7 0.63 9.93 2.00
C VAL A 7 -0.62 10.42 1.27
N ALA A 8 -1.03 11.67 1.52
CA ALA A 8 -2.18 12.29 0.85
C ALA A 8 -1.99 12.32 -0.68
N LYS A 9 -0.78 12.69 -1.15
CA LYS A 9 -0.46 12.69 -2.59
C LYS A 9 -0.62 11.30 -3.24
N SER A 10 -0.12 10.24 -2.62
CA SER A 10 -0.32 8.88 -3.16
C SER A 10 -1.78 8.45 -3.15
N LYS A 11 -2.53 8.75 -2.07
CA LYS A 11 -3.95 8.42 -1.99
C LYS A 11 -4.73 9.07 -3.14
N LYS A 12 -4.47 10.36 -3.40
CA LYS A 12 -5.07 11.10 -4.52
C LYS A 12 -4.75 10.46 -5.88
N LEU A 13 -3.49 10.05 -6.10
CA LEU A 13 -3.07 9.41 -7.36
C LEU A 13 -3.69 8.02 -7.55
N LEU A 14 -3.79 7.22 -6.47
CA LEU A 14 -4.43 5.89 -6.52
C LEU A 14 -5.93 6.00 -6.78
N ALA A 15 -6.63 6.92 -6.12
CA ALA A 15 -8.07 7.14 -6.35
C ALA A 15 -8.35 7.60 -7.79
N LEU A 16 -7.53 8.52 -8.31
CA LEU A 16 -7.64 8.97 -9.70
C LEU A 16 -7.32 7.85 -10.70
N ARG A 17 -6.42 6.92 -10.35
CA ARG A 17 -6.15 5.73 -11.17
C ARG A 17 -7.35 4.78 -11.21
N GLU A 18 -8.03 4.58 -10.08
CA GLU A 18 -9.22 3.74 -10.01
C GLU A 18 -10.40 4.33 -10.80
N SER A 19 -10.64 5.65 -10.69
CA SER A 19 -11.69 6.31 -11.47
C SER A 19 -11.44 6.23 -12.97
N LEU A 20 -10.20 6.45 -13.41
CA LEU A 20 -9.81 6.30 -14.82
C LEU A 20 -9.94 4.86 -15.32
N ARG A 21 -9.64 3.88 -14.46
CA ARG A 21 -9.81 2.45 -14.81
C ARG A 21 -11.28 2.12 -15.05
N LYS A 22 -12.18 2.68 -14.24
CA LYS A 22 -13.64 2.50 -14.39
C LYS A 22 -14.18 3.18 -15.66
N SER A 23 -13.66 4.35 -16.03
CA SER A 23 -14.15 5.08 -17.21
C SER A 23 -13.60 4.57 -18.55
N GLY A 24 -12.65 3.64 -18.56
CA GLY A 24 -12.04 3.09 -19.79
C GLY A 24 -11.07 4.05 -20.50
N VAL A 25 -10.90 5.27 -20.01
CA VAL A 25 -10.03 6.29 -20.64
C VAL A 25 -8.56 6.02 -20.33
N LYS A 26 -7.78 5.60 -21.33
CA LYS A 26 -6.32 5.44 -21.22
C LYS A 26 -5.61 6.79 -21.35
N LYS A 27 -5.50 7.55 -20.25
CA LYS A 27 -4.69 8.79 -20.24
C LYS A 27 -3.19 8.47 -20.21
N VAL A 28 -2.41 9.16 -21.05
CA VAL A 28 -0.96 8.98 -21.15
C VAL A 28 -0.27 9.64 -19.94
N ASN A 29 0.37 8.82 -19.12
CA ASN A 29 1.53 9.11 -18.27
C ASN A 29 1.46 9.94 -16.97
N LYS A 30 0.51 10.84 -16.70
CA LYS A 30 0.65 11.70 -15.49
C LYS A 30 0.22 11.05 -14.16
N VAL A 31 -0.71 10.09 -14.19
CA VAL A 31 -1.37 9.54 -12.98
C VAL A 31 -1.14 8.04 -12.81
N LEU A 32 -1.23 7.27 -13.90
CA LEU A 32 -1.25 5.81 -13.86
C LEU A 32 0.02 5.18 -13.28
N THR A 33 1.19 5.75 -13.56
CA THR A 33 2.51 5.19 -13.20
C THR A 33 3.08 5.72 -11.89
N ARG A 34 2.67 6.92 -11.43
CA ARG A 34 3.27 7.61 -10.27
C ARG A 34 2.67 7.22 -8.92
N GLY A 35 1.52 6.55 -8.91
CA GLY A 35 0.88 6.05 -7.69
C GLY A 35 1.72 4.95 -7.04
N VAL A 36 2.25 5.21 -5.85
CA VAL A 36 3.00 4.21 -5.07
C VAL A 36 2.11 3.65 -3.97
N ASN A 37 2.05 2.32 -3.88
CA ASN A 37 1.39 1.64 -2.77
C ASN A 37 2.16 1.88 -1.48
N ARG A 38 1.48 2.48 -0.51
CA ARG A 38 2.03 2.78 0.82
C ARG A 38 1.36 1.89 1.86
N CYS A 39 2.10 1.58 2.92
CA CYS A 39 1.54 0.90 4.08
C CYS A 39 0.33 1.65 4.65
N LYS A 40 -0.77 0.95 4.93
CA LYS A 40 -2.01 1.55 5.46
C LYS A 40 -1.82 2.23 6.82
N ILE A 41 -1.00 1.64 7.70
CA ILE A 41 -0.74 2.14 9.06
C ILE A 41 0.31 3.28 9.04
N THR A 42 1.53 2.99 8.58
CA THR A 42 2.68 3.92 8.73
C THR A 42 2.96 4.81 7.51
N GLY A 43 2.35 4.52 6.37
CA GLY A 43 2.61 5.22 5.11
C GLY A 43 3.98 4.91 4.47
N ARG A 44 4.71 3.90 4.94
CA ARG A 44 6.01 3.51 4.39
C ARG A 44 5.86 3.10 2.89
N PRO A 45 6.69 3.64 1.98
CA PRO A 45 6.56 3.40 0.53
C PRO A 45 7.28 2.16 0.00
N ARG A 46 8.12 1.50 0.81
CA ARG A 46 8.96 0.35 0.40
C ARG A 46 8.62 -0.87 1.24
N GLY A 47 8.86 -2.06 0.67
CA GLY A 47 8.57 -3.34 1.31
C GLY A 47 7.08 -3.55 1.55
N TYR A 48 6.26 -3.24 0.54
CA TYR A 48 4.80 -3.34 0.58
C TYR A 48 4.36 -4.75 0.17
N MET A 49 3.69 -5.46 1.07
CA MET A 49 3.06 -6.74 0.78
C MET A 49 1.65 -6.48 0.25
N ARG A 50 1.38 -6.86 -1.01
CA ARG A 50 0.12 -6.54 -1.69
C ARG A 50 -1.10 -7.21 -1.04
N PHE A 51 -0.97 -8.45 -0.60
CA PHE A 51 -2.05 -9.21 0.03
C PHE A 51 -2.53 -8.54 1.33
N PHE A 52 -1.60 -8.21 2.24
CA PHE A 52 -1.94 -7.58 3.52
C PHE A 52 -2.11 -6.06 3.43
N GLY A 53 -1.54 -5.42 2.41
CA GLY A 53 -1.54 -3.95 2.28
C GLY A 53 -0.65 -3.22 3.29
N LEU A 54 0.34 -3.92 3.83
CA LEU A 54 1.19 -3.45 4.93
C LEU A 54 2.67 -3.40 4.53
N SER A 55 3.46 -2.70 5.33
CA SER A 55 4.92 -2.77 5.23
C SER A 55 5.47 -4.01 5.93
N ARG A 56 6.66 -4.46 5.55
CA ARG A 56 7.36 -5.58 6.20
C ARG A 56 7.50 -5.44 7.74
N LEU A 57 7.65 -4.22 8.27
CA LEU A 57 7.80 -4.00 9.71
C LEU A 57 6.48 -4.18 10.44
N THR A 58 5.46 -3.45 9.99
CA THR A 58 4.10 -3.53 10.54
C THR A 58 3.54 -4.94 10.40
N PHE A 59 3.84 -5.63 9.31
CA PHE A 59 3.46 -7.03 9.13
C PHE A 59 4.09 -7.92 10.21
N ARG A 60 5.40 -7.78 10.47
CA ARG A 60 6.09 -8.55 11.51
C ARG A 60 5.52 -8.27 12.90
N GLU A 61 5.30 -6.99 13.23
CA GLU A 61 4.72 -6.59 14.52
C GLU A 61 3.33 -7.19 14.73
N LEU A 62 2.45 -7.11 13.73
CA LEU A 62 1.10 -7.66 13.80
C LEU A 62 1.09 -9.20 13.81
N ALA A 63 1.99 -9.84 13.06
CA ALA A 63 2.16 -11.28 13.07
C ALA A 63 2.65 -11.77 14.45
N SER A 64 3.62 -11.10 15.06
CA SER A 64 4.11 -11.43 16.40
C SER A 64 3.06 -11.21 17.49
N LYS A 65 2.13 -10.26 17.30
CA LYS A 65 0.99 -10.05 18.21
C LYS A 65 -0.18 -11.03 17.98
N GLY A 66 -0.16 -11.80 16.89
CA GLY A 66 -1.27 -12.69 16.52
C GLY A 66 -2.48 -11.97 15.93
N GLU A 67 -2.36 -10.69 15.54
CA GLU A 67 -3.47 -9.93 14.93
C GLU A 67 -3.72 -10.32 13.46
N LEU A 68 -2.80 -11.07 12.84
CA LEU A 68 -2.92 -11.55 11.47
C LEU A 68 -3.38 -13.02 11.44
N PRO A 69 -4.62 -13.31 11.04
CA PRO A 69 -5.13 -14.67 10.99
C PRO A 69 -4.39 -15.50 9.94
N GLY A 70 -4.08 -16.75 10.27
CA GLY A 70 -3.42 -17.70 9.36
C GLY A 70 -1.93 -17.47 9.12
N VAL A 71 -1.30 -16.54 9.85
CA VAL A 71 0.16 -16.33 9.80
C VAL A 71 0.83 -17.07 10.95
N VAL A 72 1.61 -18.09 10.62
CA VAL A 72 2.41 -18.86 11.58
C VAL A 72 3.91 -18.73 11.28
N LYS A 73 4.75 -18.99 12.28
CA LYS A 73 6.20 -19.03 12.10
C LYS A 73 6.55 -20.21 11.19
N SER A 74 7.31 -19.95 10.13
CA SER A 74 7.89 -21.01 9.29
C SER A 74 9.10 -21.58 10.01
N SER A 75 8.99 -22.83 10.48
CA SER A 75 10.04 -23.51 11.27
C SER A 75 10.37 -24.88 10.69
N LYS A 76 10.48 -24.99 9.36
CA LYS A 76 11.08 -26.19 8.79
C LYS A 76 12.45 -26.44 9.41
#